data_AF-A0A7Y1UGI3-F1
#
_entry.id   AF-A0A7Y1UGI3-F1
#
_cell.length_a   1.000
_cell.length_b   1.000
_cell.length_c   1.000
_cell.angle_alpha   90.00
_cell.angle_beta   90.00
_cell.angle_gamma   90.00
#
_symmetry.space_group_name_H-M   'P 1'
#
loop_
_entity.id
_entity.type
_entity.pdbx_description
1 polymer ?
#
loop_
_entity_poly.entity_id
_entity_poly.type
_entity_poly.pdbx_seq_one_letter_code
_entity_poly.pdbx_strand_id
1 'polypeptide(L)'
;MQYKKYLIGFAVFGLLLINGKSFAQIVVSEYMNYTTAIGVNAQYNEWTELFVVGDNVDLRNYSIRDNNNAQTSWQPHVNFNNIPFWQHIRAGTIIVLRHRCTNVSGTPYVLDTDPSDGYLELCLEDTLYFNGGAFGGGLDNTMNIASGGDIIQLRNASGNHVHALSHKSSPGSSWGPISCPKINHASGLLNGQTVSITPGSTLTDYGFGGSCISGIAFTNVSATNTFGLANSATNKNFWRFIREPSFTAASIFPTTVLAGAPGSITFGWTPAVDPYPADGVIKYLILRNTFNFFGSPVDGTSYMLGQPMGFGSSVIGIVNSSTINTFTDNTVMNGLRYYYRVFAFKYGMDNINGNTYANERGSAYGTPSVLVNWPFTTPLPIELISFTGEYLEDRVLLNWSTATEINNDYFTIERSRDGLNF
;
A
#
# COMPACT_ATOMS: atom_id res chain seq x y z
N MET A 1 -4.08 -23.80 -0.63
CA MET A 1 -3.89 -23.23 0.72
C MET A 1 -2.41 -23.26 1.05
N GLN A 2 -1.67 -22.19 0.74
CA GLN A 2 -0.31 -21.99 1.28
C GLN A 2 -0.46 -21.25 2.60
N TYR A 3 -0.16 -21.94 3.70
CA TYR A 3 -0.02 -21.30 5.00
C TYR A 3 1.19 -20.35 4.94
N LYS A 4 0.92 -19.04 4.92
CA LYS A 4 1.93 -18.00 5.10
C LYS A 4 2.50 -18.13 6.52
N LYS A 5 3.61 -18.85 6.67
CA LYS A 5 4.43 -18.83 7.88
C LYS A 5 5.20 -17.51 7.89
N TYR A 6 4.63 -16.48 8.50
CA TYR A 6 5.38 -15.26 8.79
C TYR A 6 6.20 -15.48 10.06
N LEU A 7 7.51 -15.29 9.91
CA LEU A 7 8.39 -15.02 11.03
C LEU A 7 7.85 -13.77 11.72
N ILE A 8 7.33 -13.91 12.94
CA ILE A 8 6.86 -12.79 13.76
C ILE A 8 8.12 -12.03 14.21
N GLY A 9 8.61 -11.16 13.34
CA GLY A 9 9.43 -10.02 13.74
C GLY A 9 8.46 -8.90 14.09
N PHE A 10 8.24 -8.66 15.38
CA PHE A 10 7.58 -7.45 15.86
C PHE A 10 8.42 -6.22 15.46
N ALA A 11 8.25 -5.73 14.24
CA ALA A 11 8.54 -4.35 13.92
C ALA A 11 7.26 -3.57 14.24
N VAL A 12 7.17 -3.10 15.48
CA VAL A 12 6.19 -2.10 15.89
C VAL A 12 6.43 -0.87 15.01
N PHE A 13 5.69 -0.74 13.91
CA PHE A 13 5.51 0.52 13.17
C PHE A 13 4.56 1.44 13.95
N GLY A 14 4.79 1.54 15.26
CA GLY A 14 4.34 2.69 16.03
C GLY A 14 5.26 3.85 15.68
N LEU A 15 4.67 5.02 15.46
CA LEU A 15 5.33 6.32 15.36
C LEU A 15 6.63 6.39 16.20
N LEU A 16 7.75 6.01 15.60
CA LEU A 16 9.06 6.26 16.17
C LEU A 16 9.49 7.60 15.60
N LEU A 17 9.01 8.67 16.24
CA LEU A 17 9.70 9.95 16.29
C LEU A 17 11.03 9.69 17.02
N ILE A 18 11.99 9.07 16.33
CA ILE A 18 13.36 8.98 16.81
C ILE A 18 13.97 10.34 16.57
N ASN A 19 14.23 11.05 17.65
CA ASN A 19 14.99 12.28 17.68
C ASN A 19 16.19 12.23 16.70
N GLY A 20 16.14 13.04 15.65
CA GLY A 20 17.32 13.56 14.96
C GLY A 20 18.00 12.71 13.89
N LYS A 21 17.47 11.55 13.48
CA LYS A 21 17.98 10.83 12.28
C LYS A 21 16.84 10.52 11.30
N SER A 22 16.74 11.34 10.26
CA SER A 22 15.89 11.07 9.09
C SER A 22 16.39 9.81 8.39
N PHE A 23 15.70 8.69 8.59
CA PHE A 23 15.88 7.50 7.75
C PHE A 23 15.37 7.80 6.34
N ALA A 24 15.98 7.25 5.28
CA ALA A 24 15.49 7.44 3.93
C ALA A 24 14.10 6.80 3.75
N GLN A 25 13.13 7.62 3.34
CA GLN A 25 11.73 7.23 3.18
C GLN A 25 11.41 6.76 1.76
N ILE A 26 12.40 6.80 0.87
CA ILE A 26 12.33 6.40 -0.53
C ILE A 26 13.71 5.90 -0.96
N VAL A 27 13.74 4.90 -1.84
CA VAL A 27 14.96 4.27 -2.35
C VAL A 27 14.94 4.17 -3.86
N VAL A 28 16.12 4.13 -4.47
CA VAL A 28 16.29 3.70 -5.86
C VAL A 28 16.28 2.17 -5.87
N SER A 29 15.23 1.55 -6.39
CA SER A 29 15.10 0.08 -6.42
C SER A 29 15.77 -0.53 -7.66
N GLU A 30 15.67 0.15 -8.80
CA GLU A 30 16.13 -0.36 -10.08
C GLU A 30 16.36 0.78 -11.08
N TYR A 31 17.27 0.59 -12.03
CA TYR A 31 17.33 1.44 -13.23
C TYR A 31 17.84 0.65 -14.44
N MET A 32 17.50 1.12 -15.64
CA MET A 32 17.89 0.51 -16.90
C MET A 32 18.93 1.34 -17.64
N ASN A 33 20.01 0.69 -18.05
CA ASN A 33 20.94 1.20 -19.04
C ASN A 33 20.44 0.84 -20.45
N TYR A 34 20.35 1.83 -21.34
CA TYR A 34 19.97 1.60 -22.73
C TYR A 34 20.81 2.45 -23.68
N THR A 35 21.68 1.77 -24.43
CA THR A 35 22.59 2.36 -25.42
C THR A 35 22.30 1.78 -26.80
N THR A 36 21.77 2.56 -27.75
CA THR A 36 21.77 2.18 -29.17
C THR A 36 23.09 2.59 -29.83
N ALA A 37 23.31 2.14 -31.06
CA ALA A 37 24.49 2.53 -31.84
C ALA A 37 24.64 4.06 -31.91
N ILE A 38 25.89 4.53 -31.97
CA ILE A 38 26.28 5.94 -32.05
C ILE A 38 25.42 6.67 -33.10
N GLY A 39 24.72 7.73 -32.68
CA GLY A 39 23.93 8.60 -33.56
C GLY A 39 22.41 8.41 -33.50
N VAL A 40 21.90 7.51 -32.65
CA VAL A 40 20.48 7.43 -32.32
C VAL A 40 20.30 7.81 -30.85
N ASN A 41 19.22 8.54 -30.57
CA ASN A 41 18.80 9.05 -29.26
C ASN A 41 18.51 7.88 -28.26
N ALA A 42 19.55 7.21 -27.79
CA ALA A 42 19.49 5.97 -27.00
C ALA A 42 18.86 6.15 -25.62
N GLN A 43 19.15 7.28 -24.95
CA GLN A 43 18.69 7.61 -23.59
C GLN A 43 17.16 7.65 -23.41
N TYR A 44 16.40 7.58 -24.51
CA TYR A 44 14.95 7.73 -24.48
C TYR A 44 14.24 6.53 -23.81
N ASN A 45 14.86 5.35 -23.83
CA ASN A 45 14.30 4.15 -23.18
C ASN A 45 14.83 3.93 -21.76
N GLU A 46 15.67 4.81 -21.24
CA GLU A 46 16.19 4.70 -19.88
C GLU A 46 15.17 5.15 -18.85
N TRP A 47 15.23 4.53 -17.68
CA TRP A 47 14.32 4.80 -16.59
C TRP A 47 14.98 4.47 -15.25
N THR A 48 14.46 5.10 -14.20
CA THR A 48 14.76 4.77 -12.81
C THR A 48 13.47 4.48 -12.09
N GLU A 49 13.45 3.40 -11.32
CA GLU A 49 12.36 3.06 -10.42
C GLU A 49 12.75 3.42 -8.98
N LEU A 50 11.81 4.08 -8.31
CA LEU A 50 11.87 4.38 -6.91
C LEU A 50 10.79 3.60 -6.16
N PHE A 51 11.12 3.17 -4.96
CA PHE A 51 10.18 2.53 -4.05
C PHE A 51 10.04 3.35 -2.76
N VAL A 52 8.82 3.75 -2.44
CA VAL A 52 8.54 4.55 -1.24
C VAL A 52 8.40 3.61 -0.04
N VAL A 53 9.29 3.72 0.93
CA VAL A 53 9.35 2.84 2.11
C VAL A 53 8.80 3.48 3.38
N GLY A 54 8.75 4.82 3.43
CA GLY A 54 8.06 5.57 4.48
C GLY A 54 6.59 5.80 4.13
N ASP A 55 5.75 6.09 5.12
CA ASP A 55 4.36 6.48 4.88
C ASP A 55 4.19 7.99 5.05
N ASN A 56 3.27 8.58 4.29
CA ASN A 56 2.99 10.02 4.28
C ASN A 56 4.25 10.89 4.04
N VAL A 57 4.98 10.58 2.96
CA VAL A 57 6.26 11.18 2.60
C VAL A 57 6.05 12.47 1.79
N ASP A 58 6.81 13.52 2.13
CA ASP A 58 6.87 14.75 1.35
C ASP A 58 8.12 14.74 0.46
N LEU A 59 7.92 14.66 -0.85
CA LEU A 59 9.00 14.62 -1.85
C LEU A 59 9.24 15.99 -2.49
N ARG A 60 8.56 17.06 -2.07
CA ARG A 60 8.74 18.39 -2.66
C ARG A 60 10.17 18.86 -2.50
N ASN A 61 10.74 19.40 -3.58
CA ASN A 61 12.13 19.86 -3.66
C ASN A 61 13.18 18.77 -3.46
N TYR A 62 12.81 17.48 -3.43
CA TYR A 62 13.79 16.41 -3.56
C TYR A 62 14.50 16.54 -4.91
N SER A 63 15.67 15.93 -5.04
CA SER A 63 16.36 15.87 -6.32
C SER A 63 16.91 14.50 -6.62
N ILE A 64 16.93 14.17 -7.91
CA ILE A 64 17.57 12.99 -8.48
C ILE A 64 18.65 13.44 -9.45
N ARG A 65 19.76 12.70 -9.49
CA ARG A 65 20.85 12.91 -10.45
C ARG A 65 21.62 11.64 -10.71
N ASP A 66 22.28 11.62 -11.85
CA ASP A 66 23.25 10.63 -12.28
C ASP A 66 24.69 11.16 -12.20
N ASN A 67 25.65 10.26 -12.37
CA ASN A 67 27.06 10.58 -12.51
C ASN A 67 27.51 10.27 -13.95
N ASN A 68 28.80 10.30 -14.24
CA ASN A 68 29.31 9.84 -15.52
C ASN A 68 29.80 8.39 -15.46
N ASN A 69 30.12 7.81 -16.63
CA ASN A 69 30.74 6.50 -16.80
C ASN A 69 31.91 6.18 -15.82
N ALA A 70 32.72 7.19 -15.52
CA ALA A 70 33.88 7.07 -14.64
C ALA A 70 33.55 7.19 -13.15
N GLN A 71 32.32 7.60 -12.81
CA GLN A 71 31.88 7.99 -11.48
C GLN A 71 32.74 9.11 -10.86
N THR A 72 33.14 10.10 -11.67
CA THR A 72 34.00 11.22 -11.26
C THR A 72 33.33 12.58 -11.40
N SER A 73 32.17 12.68 -12.07
CA SER A 73 31.49 13.94 -12.33
C SER A 73 29.98 13.79 -12.24
N TRP A 74 29.37 14.51 -11.29
CA TRP A 74 27.91 14.62 -11.19
C TRP A 74 27.33 15.40 -12.37
N GLN A 75 26.20 14.93 -12.87
CA GLN A 75 25.44 15.63 -13.91
C GLN A 75 24.43 16.61 -13.30
N PRO A 76 23.88 17.54 -14.10
CA PRO A 76 22.80 18.42 -13.66
C PRO A 76 21.65 17.59 -13.07
N HIS A 77 21.13 18.03 -11.93
CA HIS A 77 20.09 17.30 -11.22
C HIS A 77 18.71 17.75 -11.65
N VAL A 78 17.73 16.86 -11.51
CA VAL A 78 16.31 17.15 -11.67
C VAL A 78 15.69 17.28 -10.27
N ASN A 79 14.89 18.32 -10.06
CA ASN A 79 14.16 18.55 -8.82
C ASN A 79 12.70 18.18 -8.97
N PHE A 80 12.12 17.61 -7.91
CA PHE A 80 10.69 17.43 -7.74
C PHE A 80 10.08 18.80 -7.40
N ASN A 81 9.07 19.24 -8.15
CA ASN A 81 8.48 20.56 -7.98
C ASN A 81 7.85 20.73 -6.58
N ASN A 82 7.80 21.96 -6.07
CA ASN A 82 7.09 22.29 -4.84
C ASN A 82 5.58 22.42 -5.09
N ILE A 83 4.93 21.29 -5.38
CA ILE A 83 3.49 21.21 -5.68
C ILE A 83 2.79 20.18 -4.79
N PRO A 84 1.46 20.30 -4.56
CA PRO A 84 0.71 19.34 -3.74
C PRO A 84 0.84 17.88 -4.18
N PHE A 85 1.07 17.62 -5.47
CA PHE A 85 1.24 16.27 -6.02
C PHE A 85 2.34 15.46 -5.30
N TRP A 86 3.43 16.12 -4.88
CA TRP A 86 4.54 15.47 -4.20
C TRP A 86 4.40 15.43 -2.68
N GLN A 87 3.25 15.85 -2.14
CA GLN A 87 2.92 15.71 -0.72
C GLN A 87 2.24 14.37 -0.47
N HIS A 88 2.37 13.87 0.76
CA HIS A 88 1.59 12.75 1.26
C HIS A 88 1.73 11.45 0.46
N ILE A 89 2.89 11.20 -0.16
CA ILE A 89 3.15 9.97 -0.90
C ILE A 89 3.16 8.79 0.07
N ARG A 90 2.34 7.77 -0.21
CA ARG A 90 2.06 6.68 0.72
C ARG A 90 3.07 5.54 0.63
N ALA A 91 3.21 4.80 1.72
CA ALA A 91 4.14 3.68 1.80
C ALA A 91 3.78 2.59 0.78
N GLY A 92 4.78 2.19 0.02
CA GLY A 92 4.69 1.18 -1.00
C GLY A 92 4.34 1.71 -2.38
N THR A 93 4.21 3.04 -2.56
CA THR A 93 4.11 3.63 -3.90
C THR A 93 5.35 3.29 -4.73
N ILE A 94 5.13 2.83 -5.96
CA ILE A 94 6.17 2.58 -6.95
C ILE A 94 6.18 3.77 -7.91
N ILE A 95 7.32 4.44 -8.04
CA ILE A 95 7.46 5.61 -8.92
C ILE A 95 8.46 5.29 -10.01
N VAL A 96 8.00 5.22 -11.25
CA VAL A 96 8.84 5.06 -12.42
C VAL A 96 9.10 6.42 -13.03
N LEU A 97 10.38 6.75 -13.18
CA LEU A 97 10.86 7.97 -13.78
C LEU A 97 11.48 7.61 -15.13
N ARG A 98 10.70 7.81 -16.20
CA ARG A 98 11.22 7.84 -17.57
C ARG A 98 12.22 9.00 -17.67
N HIS A 99 13.40 8.75 -18.21
CA HIS A 99 14.40 9.79 -18.31
C HIS A 99 14.07 10.81 -19.40
N ARG A 100 13.28 10.42 -20.40
CA ARG A 100 12.71 11.29 -21.44
C ARG A 100 11.20 11.06 -21.56
N CYS A 101 10.46 12.03 -22.11
CA CYS A 101 9.01 11.96 -22.28
C CYS A 101 8.56 11.24 -23.55
N THR A 102 9.48 10.97 -24.48
CA THR A 102 9.21 10.19 -25.69
C THR A 102 10.12 8.97 -25.75
N ASN A 103 9.72 7.97 -26.53
CA ASN A 103 10.57 6.81 -26.84
C ASN A 103 11.57 7.13 -27.97
N VAL A 104 12.40 6.15 -28.33
CA VAL A 104 13.39 6.26 -29.42
C VAL A 104 12.80 6.62 -30.80
N SER A 105 11.50 6.42 -30.99
CA SER A 105 10.76 6.79 -32.21
C SER A 105 10.10 8.18 -32.10
N GLY A 106 10.34 8.92 -31.01
CA GLY A 106 9.72 10.22 -30.74
C GLY A 106 8.25 10.16 -30.31
N THR A 107 7.72 8.96 -30.02
CA THR A 107 6.33 8.82 -29.54
C THR A 107 6.27 9.10 -28.04
N PRO A 108 5.38 9.99 -27.56
CA PRO A 108 5.18 10.22 -26.13
C PRO A 108 4.81 8.96 -25.36
N TYR A 109 5.34 8.82 -24.15
CA TYR A 109 4.92 7.76 -23.24
C TYR A 109 3.51 8.01 -22.69
N VAL A 110 2.78 6.92 -22.40
CA VAL A 110 1.56 6.98 -21.60
C VAL A 110 2.00 7.00 -20.14
N LEU A 111 1.77 8.11 -19.47
CA LEU A 111 2.19 8.36 -18.10
C LEU A 111 1.04 8.11 -17.12
N ASP A 112 1.40 7.77 -15.88
CA ASP A 112 0.49 7.66 -14.76
C ASP A 112 0.76 8.73 -13.72
N THR A 113 -0.25 9.56 -13.48
CA THR A 113 -0.18 10.68 -12.54
C THR A 113 -1.28 10.61 -11.49
N ASP A 114 -1.90 9.43 -11.32
CA ASP A 114 -2.88 9.16 -10.27
C ASP A 114 -2.22 8.37 -9.13
N PRO A 115 -1.94 8.98 -7.96
CA PRO A 115 -1.29 8.28 -6.87
C PRO A 115 -2.21 7.28 -6.15
N SER A 116 -3.51 7.21 -6.48
CA SER A 116 -4.52 6.49 -5.71
C SER A 116 -4.37 4.97 -5.73
N ASP A 117 -3.66 4.41 -6.70
CA ASP A 117 -3.38 2.97 -6.83
C ASP A 117 -1.96 2.56 -6.36
N GLY A 118 -1.16 3.55 -5.94
CA GLY A 118 0.21 3.35 -5.48
C GLY A 118 1.18 3.00 -6.60
N TYR A 119 0.87 3.33 -7.85
CA TYR A 119 1.80 3.36 -8.98
C TYR A 119 1.84 4.79 -9.55
N LEU A 120 3.01 5.22 -10.00
CA LEU A 120 3.19 6.47 -10.72
C LEU A 120 4.22 6.22 -11.82
N GLU A 121 3.99 6.80 -12.99
CA GLU A 121 4.91 6.75 -14.12
C GLU A 121 4.99 8.15 -14.72
N LEU A 122 6.11 8.83 -14.54
CA LEU A 122 6.31 10.19 -15.04
C LEU A 122 7.56 10.25 -15.90
N CYS A 123 7.73 11.35 -16.64
CA CYS A 123 8.98 11.66 -17.32
C CYS A 123 9.65 12.90 -16.72
N LEU A 124 10.98 12.88 -16.66
CA LEU A 124 11.75 13.94 -16.00
C LEU A 124 11.78 15.28 -16.75
N GLU A 125 11.40 15.30 -18.03
CA GLU A 125 11.28 16.53 -18.83
C GLU A 125 9.91 17.23 -18.62
N ASP A 126 8.96 16.60 -17.91
CA ASP A 126 7.66 17.20 -17.64
C ASP A 126 7.77 18.30 -16.58
N THR A 127 7.75 19.55 -17.06
CA THR A 127 7.89 20.76 -16.24
C THR A 127 6.76 20.96 -15.22
N LEU A 128 5.63 20.25 -15.35
CA LEU A 128 4.58 20.29 -14.34
C LEU A 128 5.06 19.64 -13.03
N TYR A 129 5.76 18.52 -13.12
CA TYR A 129 6.16 17.72 -11.96
C TYR A 129 7.62 17.94 -11.57
N PHE A 130 8.46 18.34 -12.52
CA PHE A 130 9.89 18.48 -12.33
C PHE A 130 10.44 19.82 -12.82
N ASN A 131 11.65 20.17 -12.37
CA ASN A 131 12.44 21.26 -12.93
C ASN A 131 13.94 20.92 -12.89
N GLY A 132 14.76 21.72 -13.56
CA GLY A 132 16.21 21.49 -13.63
C GLY A 132 16.58 20.53 -14.75
N GLY A 133 17.68 19.82 -14.58
CA GLY A 133 18.32 19.05 -15.65
C GLY A 133 18.87 19.92 -16.78
N ALA A 134 19.50 19.27 -17.73
CA ALA A 134 20.03 19.85 -18.97
C ALA A 134 19.58 19.02 -20.18
N PHE A 135 18.27 18.85 -20.31
CA PHE A 135 17.64 18.14 -21.43
C PHE A 135 17.75 18.96 -22.73
N GLY A 136 18.09 18.32 -23.86
CA GLY A 136 18.09 18.97 -25.19
C GLY A 136 19.32 19.80 -25.57
N GLY A 137 20.42 19.76 -24.81
CA GLY A 137 21.72 20.32 -25.21
C GLY A 137 22.57 19.33 -26.02
N GLY A 138 23.62 19.81 -26.73
CA GLY A 138 24.54 18.97 -27.51
C GLY A 138 25.36 17.92 -26.70
N LEU A 139 25.20 17.92 -25.37
CA LEU A 139 25.69 16.92 -24.42
C LEU A 139 24.57 16.67 -23.39
N ASP A 140 23.43 16.15 -23.86
CA ASP A 140 22.30 15.73 -23.00
C ASP A 140 22.73 14.62 -22.04
N ASN A 141 23.37 15.03 -20.96
CA ASN A 141 24.00 14.17 -19.96
C ASN A 141 23.15 14.04 -18.70
N THR A 142 21.98 14.71 -18.60
CA THR A 142 21.12 14.56 -17.43
C THR A 142 20.39 13.23 -17.53
N MET A 143 20.56 12.38 -16.53
CA MET A 143 19.93 11.07 -16.44
C MET A 143 20.16 10.31 -17.75
N ASN A 144 21.45 10.03 -18.03
CA ASN A 144 21.93 9.30 -19.19
C ASN A 144 22.90 8.22 -18.72
N ILE A 145 22.40 7.00 -18.57
CA ILE A 145 23.10 5.93 -17.88
C ILE A 145 24.18 5.34 -18.79
N ALA A 146 25.42 5.32 -18.31
CA ALA A 146 26.53 4.74 -19.04
C ALA A 146 26.75 3.26 -18.70
N SER A 147 27.06 2.43 -19.69
CA SER A 147 27.31 0.99 -19.55
C SER A 147 28.47 0.60 -18.61
N GLY A 148 29.54 1.41 -18.57
CA GLY A 148 30.73 1.12 -17.78
C GLY A 148 30.68 1.64 -16.33
N GLY A 149 29.64 2.40 -15.98
CA GLY A 149 29.30 2.70 -14.61
C GLY A 149 28.48 3.97 -14.43
N ASP A 150 27.65 3.99 -13.40
CA ASP A 150 26.87 5.19 -13.05
C ASP A 150 26.48 5.17 -11.57
N ILE A 151 26.00 6.30 -11.04
CA ILE A 151 25.41 6.43 -9.71
C ILE A 151 24.13 7.24 -9.83
N ILE A 152 22.99 6.61 -9.59
CA ILE A 152 21.73 7.32 -9.40
C ILE A 152 21.60 7.68 -7.92
N GLN A 153 21.57 8.97 -7.61
CA GLN A 153 21.49 9.49 -6.25
C GLN A 153 20.21 10.28 -6.02
N LEU A 154 19.48 9.90 -4.97
CA LEU A 154 18.41 10.70 -4.38
C LEU A 154 18.93 11.60 -3.27
N ARG A 155 18.42 12.82 -3.23
CA ARG A 155 18.67 13.82 -2.18
C ARG A 155 17.37 14.46 -1.73
N ASN A 156 17.27 14.79 -0.45
CA ASN A 156 16.10 15.45 0.10
C ASN A 156 16.07 16.95 -0.24
N ALA A 157 15.05 17.65 0.23
CA ALA A 157 14.86 19.10 0.03
C ALA A 157 16.04 19.97 0.50
N SER A 158 16.82 19.51 1.47
CA SER A 158 18.02 20.21 1.96
C SER A 158 19.30 19.86 1.18
N GLY A 159 19.19 19.03 0.13
CA GLY A 159 20.32 18.53 -0.64
C GLY A 159 21.09 17.39 0.02
N ASN A 160 20.63 16.90 1.17
CA ASN A 160 21.27 15.79 1.88
C ASN A 160 20.97 14.46 1.18
N HIS A 161 21.94 13.55 1.21
CA HIS A 161 21.80 12.22 0.64
C HIS A 161 20.65 11.43 1.28
N VAL A 162 19.86 10.75 0.44
CA VAL A 162 18.76 9.86 0.85
C VAL A 162 19.13 8.41 0.54
N HIS A 163 19.34 8.08 -0.74
CA HIS A 163 19.70 6.73 -1.17
C HIS A 163 20.44 6.78 -2.51
N ALA A 164 21.28 5.79 -2.80
CA ALA A 164 21.89 5.65 -4.12
C ALA A 164 22.03 4.19 -4.53
N LEU A 165 21.76 3.95 -5.82
CA LEU A 165 22.09 2.71 -6.51
C LEU A 165 23.11 3.01 -7.60
N SER A 166 24.08 2.13 -7.75
CA SER A 166 25.21 2.31 -8.64
C SER A 166 25.61 0.99 -9.27
N HIS A 167 26.35 1.07 -10.37
CA HIS A 167 27.02 -0.07 -10.96
C HIS A 167 28.42 0.36 -11.40
N LYS A 168 29.45 -0.39 -11.00
CA LYS A 168 30.84 -0.30 -11.48
C LYS A 168 31.68 -1.37 -10.78
N SER A 169 32.58 -2.03 -11.51
CA SER A 169 33.52 -3.00 -10.93
C SER A 169 34.43 -2.39 -9.86
N SER A 170 34.99 -1.22 -10.15
CA SER A 170 35.77 -0.41 -9.22
C SER A 170 35.14 0.97 -9.11
N PRO A 171 34.38 1.26 -8.04
CA PRO A 171 33.71 2.55 -7.89
C PRO A 171 34.64 3.74 -8.02
N GLY A 172 34.19 4.79 -8.71
CA GLY A 172 34.99 6.00 -8.93
C GLY A 172 35.01 6.95 -7.73
N SER A 173 35.70 8.08 -7.88
CA SER A 173 35.96 9.02 -6.78
C SER A 173 34.70 9.67 -6.20
N SER A 174 33.61 9.75 -6.97
CA SER A 174 32.32 10.28 -6.48
C SER A 174 31.61 9.30 -5.54
N TRP A 175 31.91 8.01 -5.61
CA TRP A 175 31.25 6.99 -4.79
C TRP A 175 31.59 7.16 -3.31
N GLY A 176 32.88 7.24 -2.97
CA GLY A 176 33.40 7.29 -1.60
C GLY A 176 32.68 8.32 -0.71
N PRO A 177 32.59 9.60 -1.13
CA PRO A 177 31.97 10.68 -0.34
C PRO A 177 30.46 10.56 -0.07
N ILE A 178 29.71 9.73 -0.81
CA ILE A 178 28.27 9.55 -0.58
C ILE A 178 28.07 8.85 0.77
N SER A 179 27.20 9.35 1.64
CA SER A 179 26.84 8.67 2.89
C SER A 179 26.07 7.36 2.60
N CYS A 180 25.95 6.44 3.57
CA CYS A 180 24.98 5.34 3.41
C CYS A 180 23.56 5.86 3.74
N PRO A 181 22.48 5.24 3.23
CA PRO A 181 22.42 3.98 2.49
C PRO A 181 22.79 4.13 1.00
N LYS A 182 23.77 3.35 0.54
CA LYS A 182 24.16 3.28 -0.87
C LYS A 182 24.60 1.88 -1.25
N ILE A 183 24.28 1.46 -2.48
CA ILE A 183 24.64 0.14 -3.01
C ILE A 183 25.27 0.26 -4.39
N ASN A 184 26.38 -0.44 -4.61
CA ASN A 184 27.03 -0.58 -5.90
C ASN A 184 27.01 -2.04 -6.36
N HIS A 185 26.49 -2.30 -7.56
CA HIS A 185 26.70 -3.54 -8.27
C HIS A 185 28.14 -3.57 -8.81
N ALA A 186 28.92 -4.57 -8.43
CA ALA A 186 30.35 -4.65 -8.75
C ALA A 186 30.66 -5.10 -10.20
N SER A 187 29.93 -4.57 -11.18
CA SER A 187 30.14 -4.79 -12.63
C SER A 187 29.56 -3.64 -13.46
N GLY A 188 29.95 -3.57 -14.73
CA GLY A 188 29.25 -2.80 -15.76
C GLY A 188 27.91 -3.42 -16.16
N LEU A 189 27.11 -2.68 -16.91
CA LEU A 189 25.87 -3.14 -17.55
C LEU A 189 26.05 -3.25 -19.07
N LEU A 190 25.41 -4.25 -19.67
CA LEU A 190 25.25 -4.31 -21.13
C LEU A 190 24.04 -3.47 -21.56
N ASN A 191 23.93 -3.23 -22.86
CA ASN A 191 22.77 -2.56 -23.43
C ASN A 191 21.46 -3.30 -23.10
N GLY A 192 20.45 -2.57 -22.63
CA GLY A 192 19.14 -3.12 -22.30
C GLY A 192 19.11 -3.90 -20.99
N GLN A 193 20.18 -3.83 -20.20
CA GLN A 193 20.21 -4.42 -18.87
C GLN A 193 19.81 -3.42 -17.80
N THR A 194 19.12 -3.97 -16.81
CA THR A 194 18.82 -3.31 -15.54
C THR A 194 19.87 -3.66 -14.51
N VAL A 195 20.00 -2.80 -13.49
CA VAL A 195 20.51 -3.18 -12.18
C VAL A 195 19.43 -2.92 -11.15
N SER A 196 19.14 -3.92 -10.33
CA SER A 196 18.12 -3.84 -9.29
C SER A 196 18.66 -4.29 -7.95
N ILE A 197 18.01 -3.86 -6.87
CA ILE A 197 18.26 -4.40 -5.54
C ILE A 197 17.55 -5.75 -5.42
N THR A 198 18.31 -6.80 -5.14
CA THR A 198 17.83 -8.19 -5.04
C THR A 198 18.75 -8.93 -4.07
N PRO A 199 18.25 -9.65 -3.05
CA PRO A 199 16.88 -10.15 -2.90
C PRO A 199 15.87 -9.16 -2.31
N GLY A 200 16.31 -7.95 -1.92
CA GLY A 200 15.44 -6.83 -1.47
C GLY A 200 14.36 -7.23 -0.46
N SER A 201 14.73 -8.14 0.44
CA SER A 201 13.84 -8.79 1.42
C SER A 201 13.54 -7.92 2.63
N THR A 202 14.43 -6.96 2.90
CA THR A 202 14.36 -6.02 4.03
C THR A 202 15.03 -4.71 3.65
N LEU A 203 14.85 -3.67 4.47
CA LEU A 203 15.55 -2.40 4.28
C LEU A 203 17.09 -2.57 4.36
N THR A 204 17.63 -3.54 5.09
CA THR A 204 19.08 -3.77 5.12
C THR A 204 19.64 -4.09 3.72
N ASP A 205 18.87 -4.79 2.89
CA ASP A 205 19.26 -5.12 1.50
C ASP A 205 19.29 -3.87 0.61
N TYR A 206 18.62 -2.79 1.03
CA TYR A 206 18.67 -1.45 0.42
C TYR A 206 19.81 -0.58 0.99
N GLY A 207 20.70 -1.14 1.82
CA GLY A 207 21.88 -0.45 2.38
C GLY A 207 21.62 0.27 3.70
N PHE A 208 20.42 0.10 4.29
CA PHE A 208 20.09 0.69 5.57
C PHE A 208 20.81 0.01 6.74
N GLY A 209 20.89 0.72 7.88
CA GLY A 209 21.65 0.26 9.05
C GLY A 209 23.14 0.63 9.03
N GLY A 210 23.55 1.52 8.13
CA GLY A 210 24.94 2.01 8.01
C GLY A 210 25.81 1.23 7.03
N SER A 211 25.22 0.32 6.26
CA SER A 211 25.93 -0.52 5.29
C SER A 211 26.08 0.20 3.95
N CYS A 212 27.27 0.70 3.66
CA CYS A 212 27.65 1.09 2.32
C CYS A 212 28.10 -0.17 1.57
N ILE A 213 27.23 -0.73 0.72
CA ILE A 213 27.41 -2.04 0.12
C ILE A 213 28.03 -1.88 -1.28
N SER A 214 29.04 -2.68 -1.59
CA SER A 214 29.57 -2.82 -2.96
C SER A 214 29.82 -4.29 -3.23
N GLY A 215 29.18 -4.85 -4.26
CA GLY A 215 29.23 -6.27 -4.57
C GLY A 215 28.01 -6.72 -5.38
N ILE A 216 27.81 -8.03 -5.44
CA ILE A 216 26.69 -8.65 -6.18
C ILE A 216 25.68 -9.36 -5.27
N ALA A 217 25.92 -9.35 -3.94
CA ALA A 217 25.08 -10.09 -3.00
C ALA A 217 23.67 -9.50 -2.83
N PHE A 218 23.54 -8.18 -3.03
CA PHE A 218 22.29 -7.43 -2.84
C PHE A 218 21.86 -6.70 -4.12
N THR A 219 22.42 -7.10 -5.26
CA THR A 219 22.06 -6.55 -6.56
C THR A 219 21.91 -7.66 -7.58
N ASN A 220 21.05 -7.45 -8.57
CA ASN A 220 20.93 -8.32 -9.73
C ASN A 220 21.02 -7.50 -11.02
N VAL A 221 21.54 -8.12 -12.07
CA VAL A 221 21.54 -7.55 -13.42
C VAL A 221 20.71 -8.43 -14.32
N SER A 222 19.79 -7.83 -15.07
CA SER A 222 18.81 -8.57 -15.86
C SER A 222 18.45 -7.85 -17.14
N ALA A 223 18.32 -8.60 -18.24
CA ALA A 223 17.82 -8.10 -19.52
C ALA A 223 16.29 -8.30 -19.67
N THR A 224 15.64 -8.93 -18.69
CA THR A 224 14.21 -9.30 -18.76
C THR A 224 13.36 -8.62 -17.69
N ASN A 225 13.98 -7.86 -16.79
CA ASN A 225 13.23 -7.12 -15.78
C ASN A 225 12.40 -6.01 -16.43
N THR A 226 11.24 -5.76 -15.83
CA THR A 226 10.31 -4.72 -16.26
C THR A 226 10.15 -3.70 -15.15
N PHE A 227 10.14 -2.42 -15.48
CA PHE A 227 9.86 -1.39 -14.48
C PHE A 227 8.48 -1.54 -13.85
N GLY A 228 8.35 -0.98 -12.66
CA GLY A 228 7.13 -0.90 -11.89
C GLY A 228 6.69 -2.24 -11.29
N LEU A 229 7.57 -3.22 -11.22
CA LEU A 229 7.34 -4.53 -10.62
C LEU A 229 8.55 -4.93 -9.79
N ALA A 230 8.34 -5.80 -8.81
CA ALA A 230 9.38 -6.16 -7.86
C ALA A 230 10.49 -7.05 -8.46
N ASN A 231 10.25 -7.65 -9.64
CA ASN A 231 11.17 -8.47 -10.45
C ASN A 231 11.82 -9.70 -9.75
N SER A 232 11.47 -10.00 -8.49
CA SER A 232 11.80 -11.25 -7.80
C SER A 232 10.74 -11.63 -6.78
N ALA A 233 10.62 -12.92 -6.47
CA ALA A 233 9.64 -13.41 -5.49
C ALA A 233 9.89 -12.86 -4.08
N THR A 234 11.16 -12.63 -3.72
CA THR A 234 11.54 -12.09 -2.41
C THR A 234 11.25 -10.60 -2.31
N ASN A 235 11.63 -9.79 -3.30
CA ASN A 235 11.25 -8.37 -3.37
C ASN A 235 9.73 -8.22 -3.30
N LYS A 236 8.99 -9.05 -4.05
CA LYS A 236 7.52 -9.01 -4.08
C LYS A 236 6.92 -9.15 -2.68
N ASN A 237 7.44 -10.06 -1.86
CA ASN A 237 6.95 -10.23 -0.49
C ASN A 237 7.23 -9.00 0.38
N PHE A 238 8.41 -8.40 0.25
CA PHE A 238 8.77 -7.18 0.98
C PHE A 238 7.91 -5.98 0.55
N TRP A 239 7.73 -5.79 -0.76
CA TRP A 239 6.93 -4.69 -1.28
C TRP A 239 5.47 -4.79 -0.86
N ARG A 240 4.89 -5.99 -0.93
CA ARG A 240 3.55 -6.25 -0.40
C ARG A 240 3.46 -5.91 1.07
N PHE A 241 4.43 -6.35 1.88
CA PHE A 241 4.45 -6.04 3.30
C PHE A 241 4.44 -4.52 3.59
N ILE A 242 5.20 -3.72 2.83
CA ILE A 242 5.19 -2.25 2.94
C ILE A 242 3.86 -1.63 2.44
N ARG A 243 3.25 -2.22 1.41
CA ARG A 243 1.97 -1.78 0.84
C ARG A 243 0.77 -2.12 1.72
N GLU A 244 0.82 -3.17 2.53
CA GLU A 244 -0.27 -3.54 3.45
C GLU A 244 -0.50 -2.46 4.53
N PRO A 245 -1.74 -2.07 4.84
CA PRO A 245 -2.03 -1.16 5.95
C PRO A 245 -1.85 -1.87 7.30
N SER A 246 -1.38 -1.13 8.31
CA SER A 246 -1.30 -1.65 9.67
C SER A 246 -2.70 -1.69 10.30
N PHE A 247 -3.16 -2.90 10.59
CA PHE A 247 -4.48 -3.17 11.15
C PHE A 247 -4.36 -4.15 12.32
N THR A 248 -4.01 -3.63 13.50
CA THR A 248 -3.83 -4.44 14.71
C THR A 248 -5.16 -4.93 15.26
N ALA A 249 -5.26 -6.24 15.56
CA ALA A 249 -6.19 -6.91 16.48
C ALA A 249 -7.46 -6.13 16.84
N ALA A 250 -8.24 -5.71 15.83
CA ALA A 250 -9.43 -4.92 16.10
C ALA A 250 -10.45 -5.79 16.83
N SER A 251 -11.16 -5.18 17.77
CA SER A 251 -12.34 -5.79 18.38
C SER A 251 -13.56 -5.26 17.65
N ILE A 252 -14.48 -6.16 17.28
CA ILE A 252 -15.77 -5.74 16.74
C ILE A 252 -16.76 -5.67 17.89
N PHE A 253 -17.34 -4.48 18.07
CA PHE A 253 -18.32 -4.23 19.11
C PHE A 253 -19.73 -4.25 18.49
N PRO A 254 -20.65 -5.06 19.03
CA PRO A 254 -22.04 -5.02 18.59
C PRO A 254 -22.64 -3.69 19.01
N THR A 255 -23.16 -2.94 18.04
CA THR A 255 -23.94 -1.73 18.30
C THR A 255 -25.37 -2.04 17.90
N THR A 256 -26.08 -2.76 18.78
CA THR A 256 -27.54 -2.93 18.79
C THR A 256 -28.21 -3.51 17.52
N VAL A 257 -29.17 -4.42 17.70
CA VAL A 257 -30.28 -4.48 16.73
C VAL A 257 -31.00 -3.15 16.88
N LEU A 258 -31.10 -2.34 15.83
CA LEU A 258 -31.90 -1.11 15.86
C LEU A 258 -33.32 -1.52 16.27
N ALA A 259 -33.74 -1.10 17.47
CA ALA A 259 -35.08 -1.37 17.98
C ALA A 259 -36.12 -0.93 16.93
N GLY A 260 -36.91 -1.88 16.42
CA GLY A 260 -37.96 -1.63 15.44
C GLY A 260 -37.64 -1.93 13.97
N ALA A 261 -36.42 -2.38 13.61
CA ALA A 261 -36.11 -2.83 12.25
C ALA A 261 -35.74 -4.33 12.23
N PRO A 262 -36.70 -5.26 12.03
CA PRO A 262 -36.35 -6.64 11.73
C PRO A 262 -35.41 -6.67 10.51
N GLY A 263 -34.20 -7.21 10.66
CA GLY A 263 -33.27 -7.40 9.55
C GLY A 263 -32.11 -6.40 9.42
N SER A 264 -31.67 -5.74 10.51
CA SER A 264 -30.45 -4.91 10.50
C SER A 264 -29.45 -5.31 11.61
N ILE A 265 -28.16 -5.39 11.27
CA ILE A 265 -27.04 -5.55 12.21
C ILE A 265 -26.05 -4.40 12.00
N THR A 266 -25.76 -3.63 13.07
CA THR A 266 -24.71 -2.60 13.04
C THR A 266 -23.55 -3.01 13.93
N PHE A 267 -22.34 -2.86 13.42
CA PHE A 267 -21.12 -3.14 14.16
C PHE A 267 -20.01 -2.13 13.83
N GLY A 268 -19.09 -1.93 14.75
CA GLY A 268 -17.89 -1.12 14.56
C GLY A 268 -16.60 -1.89 14.80
N TRP A 269 -15.48 -1.37 14.32
CA TRP A 269 -14.13 -1.91 14.52
C TRP A 269 -13.14 -0.82 14.96
N THR A 270 -11.99 -1.21 15.49
CA THR A 270 -10.86 -0.29 15.68
C THR A 270 -10.33 0.16 14.32
N PRO A 271 -10.19 1.47 14.04
CA PRO A 271 -9.65 1.96 12.76
C PRO A 271 -8.22 1.46 12.49
N ALA A 272 -7.88 1.31 11.21
CA ALA A 272 -6.50 1.13 10.76
C ALA A 272 -5.65 2.36 11.05
N VAL A 273 -4.34 2.15 11.22
CA VAL A 273 -3.41 3.26 11.38
C VAL A 273 -3.29 3.98 10.04
N ASP A 274 -3.71 5.23 10.00
CA ASP A 274 -3.65 6.06 8.81
C ASP A 274 -3.00 7.41 9.10
N PRO A 275 -1.72 7.58 8.68
CA PRO A 275 -1.00 8.85 8.80
C PRO A 275 -1.60 10.04 8.06
N TYR A 276 -2.48 9.83 7.07
CA TYR A 276 -3.11 10.93 6.32
C TYR A 276 -4.50 10.53 5.77
N PRO A 277 -5.55 10.50 6.61
CA PRO A 277 -6.88 10.02 6.21
C PRO A 277 -7.59 10.83 5.11
N ALA A 278 -7.14 12.06 4.85
CA ALA A 278 -7.77 12.96 3.89
C ALA A 278 -7.58 12.51 2.42
N ASP A 279 -6.62 11.63 2.14
CA ASP A 279 -6.40 11.09 0.79
C ASP A 279 -7.33 9.92 0.43
N GLY A 280 -8.03 9.33 1.41
CA GLY A 280 -8.91 8.18 1.19
C GLY A 280 -8.18 6.93 0.68
N VAL A 281 -6.86 6.83 0.82
CA VAL A 281 -6.06 5.71 0.29
C VAL A 281 -6.27 4.45 1.11
N ILE A 282 -6.45 4.56 2.44
CA ILE A 282 -6.79 3.44 3.31
C ILE A 282 -8.32 3.31 3.45
N LYS A 283 -8.81 2.10 3.23
CA LYS A 283 -10.24 1.74 3.08
C LYS A 283 -10.51 0.41 3.79
N TYR A 284 -11.79 0.02 3.88
CA TYR A 284 -12.18 -1.28 4.44
C TYR A 284 -13.03 -2.10 3.48
N LEU A 285 -12.72 -3.40 3.39
CA LEU A 285 -13.52 -4.43 2.72
C LEU A 285 -14.22 -5.28 3.78
N ILE A 286 -15.53 -5.44 3.63
CA ILE A 286 -16.36 -6.15 4.61
C ILE A 286 -16.94 -7.39 3.94
N LEU A 287 -16.66 -8.54 4.54
CA LEU A 287 -17.18 -9.83 4.12
C LEU A 287 -18.22 -10.33 5.11
N ARG A 288 -19.21 -11.09 4.62
CA ARG A 288 -20.18 -11.82 5.44
C ARG A 288 -20.17 -13.31 5.09
N ASN A 289 -20.45 -14.15 6.08
CA ASN A 289 -20.65 -15.59 5.93
C ASN A 289 -21.63 -16.12 6.99
N THR A 290 -22.23 -17.30 6.76
CA THR A 290 -23.16 -17.96 7.71
C THR A 290 -22.56 -19.17 8.45
N PHE A 291 -21.36 -19.61 8.06
CA PHE A 291 -20.65 -20.79 8.59
C PHE A 291 -19.32 -20.44 9.26
N ASN A 292 -19.01 -19.16 9.45
CA ASN A 292 -17.73 -18.66 9.97
C ASN A 292 -16.50 -19.10 9.15
N PHE A 293 -16.65 -19.24 7.83
CA PHE A 293 -15.57 -19.63 6.94
C PHE A 293 -15.45 -18.64 5.78
N PHE A 294 -14.29 -17.99 5.66
CA PHE A 294 -14.10 -16.84 4.78
C PHE A 294 -12.98 -17.09 3.78
N GLY A 295 -13.19 -16.61 2.56
CA GLY A 295 -12.09 -16.36 1.64
C GLY A 295 -11.19 -15.24 2.13
N SER A 296 -9.97 -15.18 1.60
CA SER A 296 -9.07 -14.04 1.78
C SER A 296 -9.04 -13.23 0.49
N PRO A 297 -9.06 -11.89 0.56
CA PRO A 297 -8.80 -11.06 -0.60
C PRO A 297 -7.38 -11.29 -1.11
N VAL A 298 -7.18 -11.01 -2.40
CA VAL A 298 -5.92 -11.14 -3.11
C VAL A 298 -5.42 -9.74 -3.44
N ASP A 299 -4.16 -9.46 -3.12
CA ASP A 299 -3.54 -8.18 -3.46
C ASP A 299 -3.56 -7.93 -4.98
N GLY A 300 -3.71 -6.66 -5.35
CA GLY A 300 -3.92 -6.18 -6.72
C GLY A 300 -5.25 -6.59 -7.34
N THR A 301 -6.18 -7.15 -6.56
CA THR A 301 -7.55 -7.41 -7.00
C THR A 301 -8.50 -6.48 -6.29
N SER A 302 -9.31 -5.75 -7.06
CA SER A 302 -10.43 -4.99 -6.50
C SER A 302 -11.73 -5.77 -6.57
N TYR A 303 -12.58 -5.58 -5.57
CA TYR A 303 -13.80 -6.34 -5.36
C TYR A 303 -15.04 -5.44 -5.43
N MET A 304 -16.17 -6.03 -5.85
CA MET A 304 -17.46 -5.36 -5.93
C MET A 304 -18.44 -5.86 -4.85
N LEU A 305 -19.43 -5.05 -4.50
CA LEU A 305 -20.53 -5.48 -3.63
C LEU A 305 -21.24 -6.70 -4.23
N GLY A 306 -21.55 -7.69 -3.37
CA GLY A 306 -22.18 -8.95 -3.76
C GLY A 306 -21.21 -10.01 -4.29
N GLN A 307 -19.94 -9.66 -4.56
CA GLN A 307 -18.98 -10.60 -5.13
C GLN A 307 -18.71 -11.79 -4.18
N PRO A 308 -18.84 -13.04 -4.66
CA PRO A 308 -18.44 -14.22 -3.89
C PRO A 308 -16.92 -14.25 -3.65
N MET A 309 -16.53 -14.56 -2.42
CA MET A 309 -15.12 -14.65 -1.98
C MET A 309 -14.67 -16.09 -1.73
N GLY A 310 -15.54 -17.07 -2.02
CA GLY A 310 -15.31 -18.48 -1.71
C GLY A 310 -15.83 -18.86 -0.32
N PHE A 311 -16.00 -20.16 -0.10
CA PHE A 311 -16.52 -20.72 1.16
C PHE A 311 -17.88 -20.16 1.61
N GLY A 312 -18.69 -19.72 0.64
CA GLY A 312 -19.99 -19.09 0.90
C GLY A 312 -19.89 -17.66 1.48
N SER A 313 -18.69 -17.07 1.53
CA SER A 313 -18.53 -15.66 1.93
C SER A 313 -18.72 -14.73 0.73
N SER A 314 -19.24 -13.54 0.97
CA SER A 314 -19.42 -12.50 -0.05
C SER A 314 -19.06 -11.12 0.47
N VAL A 315 -18.71 -10.22 -0.44
CA VAL A 315 -18.50 -8.80 -0.14
C VAL A 315 -19.85 -8.14 0.10
N ILE A 316 -20.00 -7.49 1.25
CA ILE A 316 -21.24 -6.80 1.65
C ILE A 316 -21.03 -5.32 1.92
N GLY A 317 -19.79 -4.86 2.02
CA GLY A 317 -19.47 -3.45 2.22
C GLY A 317 -18.08 -3.09 1.73
N ILE A 318 -17.97 -1.88 1.18
CA ILE A 318 -16.71 -1.22 0.85
C ILE A 318 -16.79 0.18 1.46
N VAL A 319 -15.92 0.46 2.43
CA VAL A 319 -15.87 1.74 3.12
C VAL A 319 -14.67 2.52 2.61
N ASN A 320 -14.92 3.57 1.83
CA ASN A 320 -13.90 4.36 1.13
C ASN A 320 -13.21 5.41 2.03
N SER A 321 -13.10 5.15 3.33
CA SER A 321 -12.46 6.05 4.28
C SER A 321 -11.98 5.27 5.49
N SER A 322 -10.75 5.53 5.93
CA SER A 322 -10.18 4.95 7.14
C SER A 322 -10.84 5.50 8.42
N THR A 323 -11.46 6.68 8.37
CA THR A 323 -12.13 7.34 9.51
C THR A 323 -13.54 6.81 9.76
N ILE A 324 -14.12 6.07 8.81
CA ILE A 324 -15.42 5.40 8.98
C ILE A 324 -15.15 3.96 9.41
N ASN A 325 -15.43 3.67 10.67
CA ASN A 325 -15.13 2.39 11.30
C ASN A 325 -16.38 1.65 11.79
N THR A 326 -17.52 1.92 11.15
CA THR A 326 -18.81 1.31 11.44
C THR A 326 -19.47 0.86 10.15
N PHE A 327 -20.25 -0.21 10.21
CA PHE A 327 -21.05 -0.70 9.10
C PHE A 327 -22.40 -1.24 9.58
N THR A 328 -23.42 -1.01 8.76
CA THR A 328 -24.78 -1.52 8.98
C THR A 328 -25.18 -2.45 7.83
N ASP A 329 -25.38 -3.74 8.15
CA ASP A 329 -25.95 -4.73 7.24
C ASP A 329 -27.48 -4.75 7.37
N ASN A 330 -28.18 -4.11 6.43
CA ASN A 330 -29.64 -4.08 6.37
C ASN A 330 -30.25 -5.25 5.56
N THR A 331 -29.45 -6.28 5.26
CA THR A 331 -29.88 -7.40 4.41
C THR A 331 -29.94 -8.72 5.18
N VAL A 332 -29.91 -8.66 6.51
CA VAL A 332 -29.97 -9.86 7.35
C VAL A 332 -31.40 -10.31 7.57
N MET A 333 -31.61 -11.60 7.70
CA MET A 333 -32.93 -12.20 7.94
C MET A 333 -33.03 -12.69 9.38
N ASN A 334 -34.24 -12.64 9.93
CA ASN A 334 -34.54 -13.11 11.28
C ASN A 334 -34.26 -14.60 11.46
N GLY A 335 -33.72 -15.00 12.62
CA GLY A 335 -33.42 -16.39 12.96
C GLY A 335 -32.16 -16.97 12.28
N LEU A 336 -31.46 -16.20 11.44
CA LEU A 336 -30.20 -16.63 10.85
C LEU A 336 -28.98 -16.11 11.62
N ARG A 337 -27.90 -16.87 11.52
CA ARG A 337 -26.61 -16.56 12.13
C ARG A 337 -25.66 -15.98 11.10
N TYR A 338 -25.08 -14.83 11.41
CA TYR A 338 -24.11 -14.15 10.54
C TYR A 338 -22.77 -13.94 11.24
N TYR A 339 -21.72 -14.06 10.44
CA TYR A 339 -20.34 -13.75 10.79
C TYR A 339 -19.83 -12.71 9.79
N TYR A 340 -18.99 -11.80 10.26
CA TYR A 340 -18.36 -10.81 9.41
C TYR A 340 -16.84 -10.84 9.54
N ARG A 341 -16.17 -10.40 8.46
CA ARG A 341 -14.76 -10.03 8.49
C ARG A 341 -14.54 -8.65 7.90
N VAL A 342 -13.68 -7.88 8.55
CA VAL A 342 -13.20 -6.60 8.04
C VAL A 342 -11.73 -6.73 7.69
N PHE A 343 -11.38 -6.29 6.49
CA PHE A 343 -10.01 -6.15 6.00
C PHE A 343 -9.76 -4.68 5.75
N ALA A 344 -8.74 -4.10 6.37
CA ALA A 344 -8.19 -2.83 5.90
C ALA A 344 -7.40 -3.08 4.62
N PHE A 345 -7.51 -2.19 3.65
CA PHE A 345 -6.68 -2.22 2.45
C PHE A 345 -6.22 -0.82 2.07
N LYS A 346 -5.06 -0.76 1.41
CA LYS A 346 -4.45 0.46 0.89
C LYS A 346 -4.54 0.44 -0.63
N TYR A 347 -4.69 1.62 -1.23
CA TYR A 347 -4.75 1.84 -2.67
C TYR A 347 -6.04 1.36 -3.36
N GLY A 348 -6.29 1.89 -4.55
CA GLY A 348 -7.35 1.47 -5.48
C GLY A 348 -6.91 0.38 -6.46
N MET A 349 -7.79 0.09 -7.41
CA MET A 349 -7.43 -0.71 -8.59
C MET A 349 -6.35 0.02 -9.39
N ASP A 350 -5.39 -0.72 -9.93
CA ASP A 350 -4.44 -0.17 -10.91
C ASP A 350 -5.22 0.41 -12.10
N ASN A 351 -5.12 1.72 -12.30
CA ASN A 351 -5.95 2.48 -13.23
C ASN A 351 -5.57 2.21 -14.71
N ILE A 352 -4.37 1.69 -14.98
CA ILE A 352 -3.86 1.39 -16.33
C ILE A 352 -4.04 -0.09 -16.66
N ASN A 353 -3.77 -0.98 -15.71
CA ASN A 353 -3.66 -2.43 -15.95
C ASN A 353 -4.70 -3.27 -15.20
N GLY A 354 -5.56 -2.65 -14.40
CA GLY A 354 -6.60 -3.36 -13.65
C GLY A 354 -6.02 -4.41 -12.71
N ASN A 355 -6.49 -5.65 -12.81
CA ASN A 355 -6.02 -6.74 -11.94
C ASN A 355 -4.82 -7.53 -12.52
N THR A 356 -4.20 -7.06 -13.60
CA THR A 356 -3.17 -7.81 -14.34
C THR A 356 -1.93 -8.09 -13.49
N TYR A 357 -1.51 -7.11 -12.67
CA TYR A 357 -0.30 -7.19 -11.83
C TYR A 357 -0.62 -7.51 -10.36
N ALA A 358 -1.53 -8.46 -10.17
CA ALA A 358 -1.91 -8.95 -8.84
C ALA A 358 -0.68 -9.32 -8.00
N ASN A 359 -0.72 -8.95 -6.72
CA ASN A 359 0.38 -9.07 -5.74
C ASN A 359 1.57 -8.11 -5.92
N GLU A 360 1.52 -7.17 -6.87
CA GLU A 360 2.62 -6.21 -7.11
C GLU A 360 2.13 -4.77 -7.18
N ARG A 361 0.99 -4.53 -7.83
CA ARG A 361 0.34 -3.21 -7.94
C ARG A 361 -1.09 -3.21 -7.43
N GLY A 362 -1.69 -2.02 -7.31
CA GLY A 362 -3.06 -1.82 -6.87
C GLY A 362 -3.31 -2.19 -5.40
N SER A 363 -4.57 -2.48 -5.07
CA SER A 363 -5.08 -2.74 -3.72
C SER A 363 -4.22 -3.74 -2.91
N ALA A 364 -3.77 -3.36 -1.72
CA ALA A 364 -3.02 -4.23 -0.81
C ALA A 364 -3.79 -4.45 0.50
N TYR A 365 -4.11 -5.70 0.81
CA TYR A 365 -4.97 -6.07 1.93
C TYR A 365 -4.16 -6.49 3.16
N GLY A 366 -4.37 -5.79 4.28
CA GLY A 366 -3.64 -6.05 5.51
C GLY A 366 -4.03 -7.38 6.16
N THR A 367 -3.05 -8.01 6.81
CA THR A 367 -3.27 -9.16 7.71
C THR A 367 -2.76 -8.84 9.13
N PRO A 368 -3.53 -9.12 10.21
CA PRO A 368 -4.72 -9.98 10.25
C PRO A 368 -6.03 -9.28 9.83
N SER A 369 -7.00 -10.09 9.39
CA SER A 369 -8.41 -9.69 9.30
C SER A 369 -9.08 -9.80 10.66
N VAL A 370 -10.10 -9.00 10.90
CA VAL A 370 -10.84 -9.04 12.17
C VAL A 370 -12.07 -9.91 12.02
N LEU A 371 -12.22 -10.90 12.91
CA LEU A 371 -13.40 -11.77 12.97
C LEU A 371 -14.42 -11.19 13.96
N VAL A 372 -15.67 -11.06 13.53
CA VAL A 372 -16.78 -10.87 14.50
C VAL A 372 -17.12 -12.21 15.12
N ASN A 373 -16.70 -12.41 16.38
CA ASN A 373 -16.89 -13.68 17.07
C ASN A 373 -18.15 -13.72 17.94
N TRP A 374 -19.20 -13.01 17.51
CA TRP A 374 -20.52 -13.14 18.09
C TRP A 374 -21.49 -13.50 16.98
N PRO A 375 -22.11 -14.71 17.01
CA PRO A 375 -23.18 -14.98 16.08
C PRO A 375 -24.32 -14.03 16.37
N PHE A 376 -24.53 -13.05 15.49
CA PHE A 376 -25.74 -12.27 15.55
C PHE A 376 -26.88 -13.17 15.11
N THR A 377 -27.75 -13.52 16.05
CA THR A 377 -29.09 -14.01 15.75
C THR A 377 -30.01 -12.82 15.87
N THR A 378 -30.58 -12.41 14.76
CA THR A 378 -31.73 -11.51 14.74
C THR A 378 -32.90 -12.25 15.42
N PRO A 379 -33.43 -11.74 16.56
CA PRO A 379 -34.53 -12.41 17.24
C PRO A 379 -35.72 -12.52 16.28
N LEU A 380 -36.45 -13.63 16.36
CA LEU A 380 -37.67 -13.75 15.58
C LEU A 380 -38.66 -12.68 16.04
N PRO A 381 -39.29 -11.95 15.12
CA PRO A 381 -40.16 -10.85 15.47
C PRO A 381 -41.40 -11.44 16.17
N ILE A 382 -41.73 -10.89 17.32
CA ILE A 382 -42.98 -11.15 18.03
C ILE A 382 -43.82 -9.89 17.95
N GLU A 383 -45.13 -10.05 17.77
CA GLU A 383 -46.08 -8.95 17.94
C GLU A 383 -46.72 -9.10 19.32
N LEU A 384 -46.70 -8.05 20.14
CA LEU A 384 -47.33 -8.04 21.47
C LEU A 384 -48.74 -7.46 21.38
N ILE A 385 -49.74 -8.18 21.87
CA ILE A 385 -51.09 -7.64 22.13
C ILE A 385 -51.05 -6.79 23.40
N SER A 386 -50.34 -7.25 24.43
CA SER A 386 -50.17 -6.51 25.67
C SER A 386 -48.82 -6.83 26.32
N PHE A 387 -48.23 -5.85 27.00
CA PHE A 387 -47.09 -6.03 27.90
C PHE A 387 -47.23 -5.04 29.05
N THR A 388 -47.50 -5.55 30.25
CA THR A 388 -47.82 -4.76 31.44
C THR A 388 -46.96 -5.22 32.60
N GLY A 389 -46.59 -4.28 33.48
CA GLY A 389 -45.86 -4.55 34.70
C GLY A 389 -46.64 -4.05 35.91
N GLU A 390 -46.80 -4.90 36.91
CA GLU A 390 -47.41 -4.55 38.20
C GLU A 390 -46.37 -4.69 39.30
N TYR A 391 -46.21 -3.65 40.12
CA TYR A 391 -45.36 -3.71 41.30
C TYR A 391 -46.09 -4.44 42.43
N LEU A 392 -45.53 -5.56 42.87
CA LEU A 392 -46.06 -6.38 43.94
C LEU A 392 -45.01 -6.53 45.04
N GLU A 393 -45.13 -5.71 46.08
CA GLU A 393 -44.26 -5.68 47.27
C GLU A 393 -42.78 -5.43 46.96
N ASP A 394 -41.99 -6.47 46.68
CA ASP A 394 -40.55 -6.42 46.41
C ASP A 394 -40.19 -6.96 45.01
N ARG A 395 -41.20 -7.27 44.18
CA ARG A 395 -41.06 -7.80 42.83
C ARG A 395 -41.93 -7.05 41.81
N VAL A 396 -41.60 -7.22 40.55
CA VAL A 396 -42.42 -6.75 39.42
C VAL A 396 -43.00 -7.97 38.73
N LEU A 397 -44.33 -8.07 38.71
CA LEU A 397 -45.04 -9.07 37.91
C LEU A 397 -45.20 -8.54 36.49
N LEU A 398 -44.64 -9.26 35.52
CA LEU A 398 -44.80 -8.94 34.11
C LEU A 398 -45.88 -9.84 33.53
N ASN A 399 -46.90 -9.23 32.91
CA ASN A 399 -47.94 -9.93 32.18
C ASN A 399 -47.89 -9.49 30.72
N TRP A 400 -47.80 -10.44 29.81
CA TRP A 400 -47.82 -10.15 28.38
C TRP A 400 -48.63 -11.18 27.60
N SER A 401 -49.06 -10.76 26.41
CA SER A 401 -49.69 -11.62 25.42
C SER A 401 -49.21 -11.22 24.03
N THR A 402 -49.09 -12.20 23.14
CA THR A 402 -48.56 -12.04 21.78
C THR A 402 -49.67 -12.21 20.75
N ALA A 403 -49.60 -11.45 19.66
CA ALA A 403 -50.39 -11.65 18.46
C ALA A 403 -49.75 -12.70 17.55
N THR A 404 -48.41 -12.79 17.55
CA THR A 404 -47.66 -13.78 16.78
C THR A 404 -46.43 -14.29 17.53
N GLU A 405 -46.20 -15.60 17.46
CA GLU A 405 -45.04 -16.33 18.01
C GLU A 405 -44.47 -17.30 16.97
N ILE A 406 -44.41 -16.88 15.71
CA ILE A 406 -44.04 -17.78 14.61
C ILE A 406 -42.58 -18.20 14.76
N ASN A 407 -42.37 -19.51 14.91
CA ASN A 407 -41.08 -20.16 15.14
C ASN A 407 -40.34 -19.71 16.41
N ASN A 408 -41.03 -19.11 17.38
CA ASN A 408 -40.42 -18.69 18.64
C ASN A 408 -40.18 -19.89 19.57
N ASP A 409 -38.97 -19.99 20.15
CA ASP A 409 -38.58 -21.07 21.07
C ASP A 409 -38.68 -20.62 22.55
N TYR A 410 -38.42 -19.34 22.83
CA TYR A 410 -38.54 -18.74 24.16
C TYR A 410 -38.51 -17.20 24.09
N PHE A 411 -38.82 -16.57 25.22
CA PHE A 411 -38.68 -15.13 25.46
C PHE A 411 -37.48 -14.82 26.35
N THR A 412 -36.77 -13.75 26.04
CA THR A 412 -35.77 -13.15 26.93
C THR A 412 -36.33 -11.85 27.48
N ILE A 413 -36.23 -11.64 28.79
CA ILE A 413 -36.65 -10.40 29.46
C ILE A 413 -35.40 -9.74 30.02
N GLU A 414 -35.18 -8.49 29.64
CA GLU A 414 -34.05 -7.68 30.09
C GLU A 414 -34.55 -6.50 30.94
N ARG A 415 -33.78 -6.09 31.95
CA ARG A 415 -34.17 -5.01 32.88
C ARG A 415 -33.03 -4.00 33.04
N SER A 416 -33.18 -2.87 32.37
CA SER A 416 -32.27 -1.73 32.49
C SER A 416 -32.81 -0.65 33.45
N ARG A 417 -31.89 0.07 34.12
CA ARG A 417 -32.23 1.31 34.83
C ARG A 417 -32.31 2.52 33.90
N ASP A 418 -31.53 2.54 32.82
CA ASP A 418 -31.38 3.67 31.90
C ASP A 418 -31.97 3.42 30.50
N GLY A 419 -32.42 2.19 30.22
CA GLY A 419 -32.95 1.79 28.91
C GLY A 419 -31.88 1.68 27.82
N LEU A 420 -30.59 1.78 28.19
CA LEU A 420 -29.45 1.73 27.27
C LEU A 420 -28.51 0.57 27.61
N ASN A 421 -28.38 0.24 28.91
CA ASN A 421 -27.56 -0.84 29.44
C ASN A 421 -28.47 -1.87 30.13
N PHE A 422 -28.67 -3.04 29.51
CA PHE A 422 -29.70 -4.02 29.84
C PHE A 422 -29.25 -5.14 30.79
#